data_AF-L1LBD6-F1
#
_entry.id   AF-L1LBD6-F1
#
_cell.length_a   1.000
_cell.length_b   1.000
_cell.length_c   1.000
_cell.angle_alpha   90.00
_cell.angle_beta   90.00
_cell.angle_gamma   90.00
#
_symmetry.space_group_name_H-M   'P 1'
#
loop_
_entity.id
_entity.type
_entity.pdbx_description
1 polymer ?
#
loop_
_entity_poly.entity_id
_entity_poly.type
_entity_poly.pdbx_seq_one_letter_code
_entity_poly.pdbx_strand_id
1 'polypeptide(L)'
;MVAQPQVTIKLGVKPNDKDKNGKTYTGDSTGSKSVIIKVTRSFYPLDQGSTANFLKYTHEDKDNTGRISPFKLKAVKDGTPIPINGIPPNGASIPNVTSVSAYYWKYKPKTVLILGVTATGTKSETTYYVKNLLFSGGTKWAQAGTGNLDDEELENVLDQQNCYFNNAVTMNVYFTKSQIYTSGNNKYCCYYHEGTSGKGRVSVERKTVSCTSHISTRLTVYKHEFTFGDSSRLSGIKYYDGRGQRRRIKITGLVLPTRDSVKVYVFYCNGKNPVLIYIRSRGIATGWYKKNDNSSSNGKDEKWEKVQDWLPNIIPNNFKTTDHGKFDELVKALQKAGGCKKSGICPPDPPPQQRQQEASPAEGSPTSDALADGGASIFAGLGIWSISGISSGTLAGAGGLTGFGWWMFKRSRGDPWIRQI
;
A
#
# COMPACT_ATOMS: atom_id res chain seq x y z
N MET A 1 45.02 -16.82 -7.34
CA MET A 1 43.87 -16.20 -6.64
C MET A 1 43.74 -16.87 -5.28
N VAL A 2 43.66 -16.13 -4.19
CA VAL A 2 43.41 -16.71 -2.86
C VAL A 2 41.96 -17.20 -2.82
N ALA A 3 41.74 -18.45 -2.43
CA ALA A 3 40.40 -19.01 -2.30
C ALA A 3 39.60 -18.21 -1.24
N GLN A 4 38.39 -17.77 -1.59
CA GLN A 4 37.53 -17.06 -0.64
C GLN A 4 37.06 -18.00 0.46
N PRO A 5 37.07 -17.56 1.74
CA PRO A 5 36.51 -18.34 2.81
C PRO A 5 35.01 -18.56 2.57
N GLN A 6 34.53 -19.77 2.82
CA GLN A 6 33.11 -20.07 2.83
C GLN A 6 32.52 -19.60 4.15
N VAL A 7 31.33 -18.99 4.14
CA VAL A 7 30.71 -18.40 5.35
C VAL A 7 29.25 -18.80 5.44
N THR A 8 28.82 -19.20 6.64
CA THR A 8 27.41 -19.30 7.01
C THR A 8 26.97 -18.08 7.80
N ILE A 9 25.95 -17.37 7.32
CA ILE A 9 25.40 -16.19 7.98
C ILE A 9 24.36 -16.59 9.02
N LYS A 10 24.47 -16.03 10.23
CA LYS A 10 23.62 -16.34 11.40
C LYS A 10 22.73 -15.13 11.70
N LEU A 11 21.50 -15.10 11.19
CA LEU A 11 20.57 -13.99 11.39
C LEU A 11 20.09 -13.85 12.83
N GLY A 12 20.27 -14.90 13.66
CA GLY A 12 19.99 -14.85 15.09
C GLY A 12 20.86 -13.85 15.86
N VAL A 13 22.01 -13.44 15.30
CA VAL A 13 22.87 -12.42 15.91
C VAL A 13 22.34 -11.04 15.58
N LYS A 14 21.56 -10.46 16.51
CA LYS A 14 20.91 -9.15 16.34
C LYS A 14 21.41 -8.15 17.40
N PRO A 15 22.20 -7.12 17.02
CA PRO A 15 22.49 -6.00 17.92
C PRO A 15 21.20 -5.25 18.32
N ASN A 16 21.09 -4.88 19.59
CA ASN A 16 20.00 -4.06 20.12
C ASN A 16 20.37 -2.56 20.08
N ASP A 17 19.54 -1.67 20.65
CA ASP A 17 19.80 -0.21 20.63
C ASP A 17 21.04 0.21 21.44
N LYS A 18 21.49 -0.63 22.38
CA LYS A 18 22.69 -0.37 23.20
C LYS A 18 23.98 -0.75 22.46
N ASP A 19 23.88 -1.65 21.49
CA ASP A 19 25.00 -2.17 20.69
C ASP A 19 25.38 -1.20 19.55
N LYS A 20 25.74 0.05 19.88
CA LYS A 20 26.03 1.12 18.87
C LYS A 20 27.09 0.70 17.84
N ASN A 21 28.05 -0.11 18.25
CA ASN A 21 29.14 -0.59 17.39
C ASN A 21 28.80 -1.89 16.63
N GLY A 22 27.59 -2.41 16.81
CA GLY A 22 27.17 -3.71 16.30
C GLY A 22 27.58 -4.88 17.19
N LYS A 23 27.40 -6.09 16.68
CA LYS A 23 27.86 -7.35 17.29
C LYS A 23 28.75 -8.11 16.32
N THR A 24 29.67 -8.93 16.82
CA THR A 24 30.49 -9.80 15.98
C THR A 24 30.20 -11.27 16.28
N TYR A 25 30.41 -12.13 15.30
CA TYR A 25 30.45 -13.57 15.49
C TYR A 25 31.40 -14.22 14.48
N THR A 26 31.95 -15.38 14.84
CA THR A 26 32.75 -16.18 13.93
C THR A 26 31.85 -16.90 12.93
N GLY A 27 32.04 -16.61 11.64
CA GLY A 27 31.40 -17.34 10.55
C GLY A 27 31.97 -18.74 10.46
N ASP A 28 31.10 -19.74 10.27
CA ASP A 28 31.54 -21.13 10.10
C ASP A 28 32.30 -21.22 8.76
N SER A 29 33.64 -21.32 8.80
CA SER A 29 34.49 -21.38 7.62
C SER A 29 35.20 -22.72 7.46
N THR A 30 35.23 -23.24 6.24
CA THR A 30 35.86 -24.52 5.88
C THR A 30 37.34 -24.36 5.50
N GLY A 31 38.01 -23.30 5.97
CA GLY A 31 39.42 -23.01 5.69
C GLY A 31 40.18 -22.61 6.95
N SER A 32 41.52 -22.52 6.87
CA SER A 32 42.39 -22.15 8.00
C SER A 32 42.16 -20.73 8.53
N LYS A 33 41.51 -19.87 7.75
CA LYS A 33 41.19 -18.49 8.13
C LYS A 33 39.78 -18.39 8.71
N SER A 34 39.69 -18.07 9.99
CA SER A 34 38.45 -17.64 10.64
C SER A 34 37.95 -16.33 10.03
N VAL A 35 36.64 -16.25 9.74
CA VAL A 35 35.98 -15.03 9.26
C VAL A 35 35.18 -14.41 10.40
N ILE A 36 35.40 -13.13 10.67
CA ILE A 36 34.68 -12.40 11.71
C ILE A 36 33.59 -11.57 11.05
N ILE A 37 32.33 -11.97 11.26
CA ILE A 37 31.20 -11.23 10.73
C ILE A 37 30.74 -10.19 11.73
N LYS A 38 30.79 -8.92 11.32
CA LYS A 38 30.20 -7.79 12.02
C LYS A 38 28.75 -7.60 11.56
N VAL A 39 27.85 -7.48 12.53
CA VAL A 39 26.44 -7.18 12.31
C VAL A 39 26.17 -5.77 12.79
N THR A 40 25.69 -4.92 11.89
CA THR A 40 25.21 -3.58 12.22
C THR A 40 23.70 -3.51 12.08
N ARG A 41 23.06 -2.62 12.84
CA ARG A 41 21.61 -2.38 12.77
C ARG A 41 21.36 -0.93 12.35
N SER A 42 20.42 -0.76 11.44
CA SER A 42 19.90 0.55 11.03
C SER A 42 18.38 0.52 10.90
N PHE A 43 17.79 1.71 10.84
CA PHE A 43 16.39 1.89 10.50
C PHE A 43 16.21 1.85 8.97
N TYR A 44 15.09 1.31 8.50
CA TYR A 44 14.76 1.31 7.09
C TYR A 44 13.30 1.76 6.85
N PRO A 45 13.06 2.65 5.89
CA PRO A 45 14.04 3.33 5.05
C PRO A 45 14.86 4.36 5.84
N LEU A 46 16.09 4.64 5.38
CA LEU A 46 17.09 5.42 6.14
C LEU A 46 16.64 6.86 6.41
N ASP A 47 15.90 7.45 5.47
CA ASP A 47 15.35 8.80 5.54
C ASP A 47 14.37 8.99 6.71
N GLN A 48 13.78 7.91 7.25
CA GLN A 48 12.84 7.98 8.36
C GLN A 48 13.48 7.94 9.74
N GLY A 49 14.77 7.59 9.83
CA GLY A 49 15.47 7.42 11.09
C GLY A 49 14.67 6.58 12.10
N SER A 50 14.58 7.03 13.34
CA SER A 50 13.88 6.30 14.42
C SER A 50 12.38 6.08 14.19
N THR A 51 11.75 6.85 13.28
CA THR A 51 10.32 6.72 12.94
C THR A 51 10.04 5.64 11.90
N ALA A 52 11.09 5.01 11.36
CA ALA A 52 10.94 3.95 10.38
C ALA A 52 10.27 2.70 10.98
N ASN A 53 9.49 2.02 10.15
CA ASN A 53 8.76 0.81 10.55
C ASN A 53 9.62 -0.45 10.51
N PHE A 54 10.76 -0.42 9.82
CA PHE A 54 11.60 -1.58 9.61
C PHE A 54 12.99 -1.39 10.19
N LEU A 55 13.61 -2.50 10.53
CA LEU A 55 15.01 -2.61 10.93
C LEU A 55 15.75 -3.39 9.85
N LYS A 56 16.94 -2.90 9.48
CA LYS A 56 17.89 -3.60 8.62
C LYS A 56 19.06 -4.06 9.48
N TYR A 57 19.41 -5.34 9.37
CA TYR A 57 20.61 -5.90 9.96
C TYR A 57 21.56 -6.27 8.84
N THR A 58 22.76 -5.69 8.82
CA THR A 58 23.75 -5.92 7.77
C THR A 58 24.91 -6.74 8.34
N HIS A 59 25.15 -7.90 7.75
CA HIS A 59 26.22 -8.83 8.08
C HIS A 59 27.37 -8.65 7.08
N GLU A 60 28.55 -8.26 7.56
CA GLU A 60 29.75 -7.97 6.74
C GLU A 60 30.97 -8.65 7.36
N ASP A 61 31.87 -9.20 6.54
CA ASP A 61 33.24 -9.50 6.99
C ASP A 61 34.03 -8.19 6.97
N LYS A 62 34.15 -7.56 8.14
CA LYS A 62 34.68 -6.21 8.30
C LYS A 62 35.76 -6.21 9.37
N ASP A 63 36.97 -5.81 8.98
CA ASP A 63 38.08 -5.72 9.92
C ASP A 63 37.96 -4.47 10.83
N ASN A 64 38.91 -4.33 11.77
CA ASN A 64 38.95 -3.21 12.72
C ASN A 64 39.18 -1.85 12.04
N THR A 65 39.69 -1.83 10.80
CA THR A 65 39.89 -0.60 10.00
C THR A 65 38.63 -0.21 9.23
N GLY A 66 37.61 -1.07 9.24
CA GLY A 66 36.38 -0.87 8.49
C GLY A 66 36.44 -1.35 7.05
N ARG A 67 37.51 -2.06 6.65
CA ARG A 67 37.61 -2.63 5.30
C ARG A 67 36.73 -3.87 5.20
N ILE A 68 35.93 -3.94 4.13
CA ILE A 68 35.07 -5.08 3.83
C ILE A 68 35.86 -6.09 3.00
N SER A 69 35.87 -7.35 3.44
CA SER A 69 36.46 -8.47 2.72
C SER A 69 35.37 -9.34 2.08
N PRO A 70 35.39 -9.57 0.75
CA PRO A 70 34.42 -10.47 0.14
C PRO A 70 34.60 -11.92 0.58
N PHE A 71 33.50 -12.65 0.71
CA PHE A 71 33.48 -14.07 1.08
C PHE A 71 32.56 -14.88 0.16
N LYS A 72 32.66 -16.21 0.24
CA LYS A 72 31.75 -17.13 -0.46
C LYS A 72 30.58 -17.48 0.46
N LEU A 73 29.37 -16.98 0.18
CA LEU A 73 28.19 -17.27 0.98
C LEU A 73 27.75 -18.73 0.78
N LYS A 74 27.92 -19.55 1.81
CA LYS A 74 27.55 -20.98 1.81
C LYS A 74 26.09 -21.19 2.17
N ALA A 75 25.61 -20.50 3.20
CA ALA A 75 24.26 -20.68 3.75
C ALA A 75 23.83 -19.49 4.61
N VAL A 76 22.53 -19.34 4.81
CA VAL A 76 21.93 -18.39 5.77
C VAL A 76 21.06 -19.16 6.77
N LYS A 77 21.17 -18.88 8.07
CA LYS A 77 20.39 -19.52 9.14
C LYS A 77 19.62 -18.48 9.97
N ASP A 78 18.34 -18.70 10.23
CA ASP A 78 17.48 -17.82 11.04
C ASP A 78 17.31 -18.31 12.49
N GLY A 79 18.42 -18.65 13.14
CA GLY A 79 18.43 -19.15 14.53
C GLY A 79 18.08 -20.64 14.68
N THR A 80 17.69 -21.31 13.59
CA THR A 80 17.59 -22.77 13.54
C THR A 80 18.89 -23.38 13.00
N PRO A 81 19.18 -24.66 13.29
CA PRO A 81 20.34 -25.36 12.71
C PRO A 81 20.20 -25.56 11.19
N ILE A 82 18.96 -25.53 10.67
CA ILE A 82 18.63 -25.77 9.27
C ILE A 82 18.81 -24.47 8.45
N PRO A 83 19.61 -24.51 7.36
CA PRO A 83 19.70 -23.38 6.44
C PRO A 83 18.37 -22.99 5.82
N ILE A 84 18.23 -21.70 5.54
CA ILE A 84 17.10 -21.16 4.78
C ILE A 84 17.13 -21.74 3.36
N ASN A 85 16.07 -22.48 3.00
CA ASN A 85 15.97 -23.06 1.68
C ASN A 85 15.74 -21.98 0.60
N GLY A 86 16.52 -22.06 -0.49
CA GLY A 86 16.52 -21.11 -1.59
C GLY A 86 17.61 -20.05 -1.53
N ILE A 87 18.40 -20.00 -0.44
CA ILE A 87 19.50 -19.04 -0.28
C ILE A 87 20.75 -19.76 0.29
N PRO A 88 21.78 -19.99 -0.51
CA PRO A 88 21.90 -19.59 -1.92
C PRO A 88 21.07 -20.49 -2.87
N PRO A 89 20.77 -20.05 -4.11
CA PRO A 89 19.93 -20.81 -5.03
C PRO A 89 20.56 -22.17 -5.36
N ASN A 90 19.74 -23.22 -5.37
CA ASN A 90 20.14 -24.61 -5.62
C ASN A 90 21.26 -25.14 -4.70
N GLY A 91 21.49 -24.52 -3.54
CA GLY A 91 22.56 -24.89 -2.62
C GLY A 91 23.97 -24.52 -3.09
N ALA A 92 24.10 -23.88 -4.26
CA ALA A 92 25.40 -23.45 -4.79
C ALA A 92 25.87 -22.19 -4.07
N SER A 93 27.09 -22.20 -3.49
CA SER A 93 27.57 -21.02 -2.76
C SER A 93 27.76 -19.80 -3.67
N ILE A 94 27.37 -18.61 -3.20
CA ILE A 94 27.49 -17.36 -3.98
C ILE A 94 28.89 -16.76 -3.72
N PRO A 95 29.74 -16.57 -4.74
CA PRO A 95 31.06 -15.97 -4.56
C PRO A 95 30.98 -14.46 -4.40
N ASN A 96 32.08 -13.85 -3.95
CA ASN A 96 32.27 -12.40 -3.92
C ASN A 96 31.22 -11.62 -3.11
N VAL A 97 30.57 -12.25 -2.12
CA VAL A 97 29.58 -11.58 -1.28
C VAL A 97 30.27 -10.61 -0.34
N THR A 98 29.83 -9.36 -0.32
CA THR A 98 30.34 -8.32 0.57
C THR A 98 29.43 -8.08 1.76
N SER A 99 28.12 -8.27 1.60
CA SER A 99 27.19 -8.17 2.71
C SER A 99 25.94 -9.03 2.52
N VAL A 100 25.37 -9.45 3.66
CA VAL A 100 24.01 -10.01 3.72
C VAL A 100 23.16 -9.14 4.62
N SER A 101 22.11 -8.57 4.08
CA SER A 101 21.16 -7.73 4.81
C SER A 101 19.87 -8.51 5.13
N ALA A 102 19.33 -8.36 6.33
CA ALA A 102 18.05 -8.92 6.72
C ALA A 102 17.12 -7.82 7.24
N TYR A 103 15.89 -7.78 6.70
CA TYR A 103 14.90 -6.77 7.03
C TYR A 103 13.81 -7.36 7.93
N TYR A 104 13.50 -6.65 9.01
CA TYR A 104 12.53 -7.06 10.01
C TYR A 104 11.56 -5.93 10.30
N TRP A 105 10.34 -6.27 10.72
CA TRP A 105 9.43 -5.28 11.28
C TRP A 105 9.86 -4.89 12.69
N LYS A 106 10.03 -3.58 12.94
CA LYS A 106 10.54 -3.03 14.20
C LYS A 106 9.74 -3.47 15.43
N TYR A 107 8.42 -3.62 15.28
CA TYR A 107 7.50 -3.94 16.38
C TYR A 107 7.35 -5.45 16.65
N LYS A 108 7.91 -6.32 15.78
CA LYS A 108 7.99 -7.77 15.99
C LYS A 108 9.19 -8.35 15.24
N PRO A 109 10.44 -8.08 15.67
CA PRO A 109 11.66 -8.42 14.94
C PRO A 109 12.06 -9.91 15.03
N LYS A 110 11.07 -10.80 15.14
CA LYS A 110 11.26 -12.26 15.18
C LYS A 110 11.30 -12.88 13.79
N THR A 111 10.53 -12.34 12.84
CA THR A 111 10.38 -12.90 11.50
C THR A 111 11.09 -12.02 10.49
N VAL A 112 12.05 -12.59 9.76
CA VAL A 112 12.69 -11.91 8.62
C VAL A 112 11.68 -11.77 7.49
N LEU A 113 11.60 -10.57 6.91
CA LEU A 113 10.69 -10.23 5.82
C LEU A 113 11.38 -10.33 4.45
N ILE A 114 12.62 -9.84 4.37
CA ILE A 114 13.43 -9.80 3.14
C ILE A 114 14.88 -10.08 3.50
N LEU A 115 15.58 -10.79 2.62
CA LEU A 115 17.04 -10.92 2.64
C LEU A 115 17.63 -10.25 1.41
N GLY A 116 18.69 -9.45 1.57
CA GLY A 116 19.46 -8.88 0.48
C GLY A 116 20.87 -9.47 0.50
N VAL A 117 21.34 -10.01 -0.62
CA VAL A 117 22.72 -10.50 -0.78
C VAL A 117 23.43 -9.58 -1.75
N THR A 118 24.42 -8.83 -1.27
CA THR A 118 25.23 -7.92 -2.09
C THR A 118 26.54 -8.62 -2.42
N ALA A 119 26.88 -8.69 -3.71
CA ALA A 119 28.13 -9.27 -4.19
C ALA A 119 28.89 -8.30 -5.11
N THR A 120 30.21 -8.37 -5.08
CA THR A 120 31.07 -7.60 -6.00
C THR A 120 31.19 -8.31 -7.34
N GLY A 121 30.93 -7.58 -8.41
CA GLY A 121 31.07 -7.98 -9.81
C GLY A 121 31.20 -6.74 -10.71
N THR A 122 30.90 -6.86 -12.01
CA THR A 122 30.90 -5.71 -12.94
C THR A 122 29.90 -4.62 -12.59
N LYS A 123 28.84 -4.99 -11.86
CA LYS A 123 27.92 -4.08 -11.17
C LYS A 123 27.76 -4.61 -9.74
N SER A 124 27.97 -3.77 -8.74
CA SER A 124 27.66 -4.14 -7.35
C SER A 124 26.14 -4.19 -7.21
N GLU A 125 25.58 -5.40 -7.31
CA GLU A 125 24.14 -5.62 -7.32
C GLU A 125 23.70 -6.37 -6.06
N THR A 126 22.54 -5.99 -5.52
CA THR A 126 21.95 -6.63 -4.35
C THR A 126 20.77 -7.47 -4.81
N THR A 127 20.92 -8.78 -4.74
CA THR A 127 19.81 -9.70 -5.00
C THR A 127 18.95 -9.78 -3.75
N TYR A 128 17.67 -9.39 -3.87
CA TYR A 128 16.70 -9.53 -2.80
C TYR A 128 15.96 -10.85 -2.89
N TYR A 129 15.66 -11.44 -1.74
CA TYR A 129 14.93 -12.68 -1.60
C TYR A 129 13.77 -12.48 -0.61
N VAL A 130 12.62 -13.07 -0.94
CA VAL A 130 11.42 -13.08 -0.11
C VAL A 130 10.92 -14.50 0.07
N LYS A 131 10.15 -14.75 1.13
CA LYS A 131 9.43 -16.01 1.27
C LYS A 131 8.39 -16.10 0.15
N ASN A 132 8.41 -17.22 -0.58
CA ASN A 132 7.41 -17.49 -1.59
C ASN A 132 6.11 -17.94 -0.90
N LEU A 133 5.09 -17.10 -0.98
CA LEU A 133 3.81 -17.32 -0.29
C LEU A 133 2.76 -17.99 -1.19
N LEU A 134 3.10 -18.35 -2.42
CA LEU A 134 2.20 -19.08 -3.34
C LEU A 134 2.21 -20.59 -3.13
N PHE A 135 3.26 -21.15 -2.53
CA PHE A 135 3.33 -22.58 -2.26
C PHE A 135 2.79 -22.89 -0.86
N SER A 136 1.82 -23.80 -0.79
CA SER A 136 1.33 -24.38 0.46
C SER A 136 2.51 -24.96 1.25
N GLY A 137 2.89 -24.27 2.33
CA GLY A 137 4.07 -24.60 3.14
C GLY A 137 5.03 -23.42 3.37
N GLY A 138 5.00 -22.35 2.56
CA GLY A 138 5.56 -21.02 2.87
C GLY A 138 7.04 -20.91 3.29
N THR A 139 7.84 -21.96 3.13
CA THR A 139 9.23 -22.02 3.65
C THR A 139 10.30 -21.76 2.61
N LYS A 140 9.97 -21.84 1.31
CA LYS A 140 10.94 -21.62 0.23
C LYS A 140 11.13 -20.13 -0.01
N TRP A 141 12.38 -19.69 -0.04
CA TRP A 141 12.73 -18.34 -0.45
C TRP A 141 12.95 -18.29 -1.96
N ALA A 142 12.54 -17.18 -2.56
CA ALA A 142 12.72 -16.92 -3.98
C ALA A 142 13.23 -15.50 -4.16
N GLN A 143 13.93 -15.26 -5.27
CA GLN A 143 14.36 -13.92 -5.65
C GLN A 143 13.15 -13.00 -5.80
N ALA A 144 13.24 -11.81 -5.24
CA ALA A 144 12.23 -10.76 -5.37
C ALA A 144 12.46 -10.02 -6.70
N GLY A 145 11.75 -10.43 -7.74
CA GLY A 145 11.80 -9.78 -9.06
C GLY A 145 12.92 -10.26 -9.96
N THR A 146 13.05 -9.61 -11.12
CA THR A 146 14.04 -9.93 -12.17
C THR A 146 15.37 -9.20 -11.98
N GLY A 147 15.50 -8.27 -11.03
CA GLY A 147 16.68 -7.42 -10.88
C GLY A 147 16.82 -6.78 -9.49
N ASN A 148 17.69 -5.78 -9.39
CA ASN A 148 17.82 -4.95 -8.19
C ASN A 148 16.51 -4.22 -7.93
N LEU A 149 16.01 -4.30 -6.70
CA LEU A 149 14.90 -3.48 -6.26
C LEU A 149 15.44 -2.09 -5.93
N ASP A 150 14.82 -1.05 -6.49
CA ASP A 150 15.03 0.31 -5.98
C ASP A 150 14.45 0.46 -4.56
N ASP A 151 14.74 1.57 -3.90
CA ASP A 151 14.28 1.80 -2.51
C ASP A 151 12.74 1.74 -2.38
N GLU A 152 12.01 2.22 -3.38
CA GLU A 152 10.55 2.26 -3.36
C GLU A 152 9.96 0.87 -3.59
N GLU A 153 10.49 0.12 -4.55
CA GLU A 153 10.18 -1.28 -4.81
C GLU A 153 10.43 -2.12 -3.55
N LEU A 154 11.59 -1.95 -2.92
CA LEU A 154 11.95 -2.63 -1.69
C LEU A 154 10.96 -2.32 -0.55
N GLU A 155 10.58 -1.05 -0.37
CA GLU A 155 9.56 -0.66 0.60
C GLU A 155 8.17 -1.25 0.29
N ASN A 156 7.80 -1.33 -0.99
CA ASN A 156 6.54 -1.95 -1.39
C ASN A 156 6.54 -3.44 -1.06
N VAL A 157 7.64 -4.15 -1.36
CA VAL A 157 7.79 -5.56 -0.98
C VAL A 157 7.75 -5.71 0.55
N LEU A 158 8.40 -4.82 1.31
CA LEU A 158 8.33 -4.83 2.78
C LEU A 158 6.90 -4.66 3.29
N ASP A 159 6.11 -3.74 2.73
CA ASP A 159 4.69 -3.60 3.07
C ASP A 159 3.90 -4.90 2.81
N GLN A 160 4.13 -5.56 1.66
CA GLN A 160 3.45 -6.81 1.31
C GLN A 160 3.79 -7.93 2.31
N GLN A 161 5.08 -8.13 2.57
CA GLN A 161 5.57 -9.15 3.49
C GLN A 161 5.11 -8.87 4.92
N ASN A 162 5.12 -7.61 5.35
CA ASN A 162 4.69 -7.21 6.69
C ASN A 162 3.17 -7.39 6.88
N CYS A 163 2.38 -7.07 5.85
CA CYS A 163 0.95 -7.32 5.86
C CYS A 163 0.64 -8.81 5.98
N TYR A 164 1.35 -9.67 5.24
CA TYR A 164 1.15 -11.11 5.28
C TYR A 164 1.59 -11.74 6.61
N PHE A 165 2.82 -11.47 7.07
CA PHE A 165 3.39 -12.15 8.24
C PHE A 165 2.99 -11.53 9.59
N ASN A 166 2.66 -10.25 9.61
CA ASN A 166 2.41 -9.51 10.84
C ASN A 166 1.02 -8.85 10.90
N ASN A 167 0.16 -9.09 9.91
CA ASN A 167 -1.15 -8.42 9.78
C ASN A 167 -1.03 -6.87 9.86
N ALA A 168 0.10 -6.33 9.41
CA ALA A 168 0.43 -4.92 9.48
C ALA A 168 0.22 -4.25 8.12
N VAL A 169 -0.90 -3.56 7.96
CA VAL A 169 -1.41 -3.05 6.70
C VAL A 169 -0.91 -1.63 6.44
N THR A 170 -0.47 -1.32 5.23
CA THR A 170 -0.21 0.05 4.79
C THR A 170 -1.36 0.51 3.90
N MET A 171 -2.14 1.50 4.36
CA MET A 171 -3.27 2.03 3.61
C MET A 171 -2.76 2.87 2.43
N ASN A 172 -3.23 2.57 1.22
CA ASN A 172 -2.87 3.29 0.00
C ASN A 172 -4.06 4.15 -0.47
N VAL A 173 -3.94 5.46 -0.29
CA VAL A 173 -4.95 6.45 -0.66
C VAL A 173 -4.67 7.11 -2.02
N TYR A 174 -3.92 6.43 -2.90
CA TYR A 174 -3.71 6.89 -4.27
C TYR A 174 -4.98 6.80 -5.12
N PHE A 175 -5.25 7.81 -5.94
CA PHE A 175 -6.52 7.96 -6.67
C PHE A 175 -6.93 6.72 -7.48
N THR A 176 -6.00 6.16 -8.28
CA THR A 176 -6.30 4.96 -9.09
C THR A 176 -6.65 3.76 -8.21
N LYS A 177 -5.99 3.62 -7.05
CA LYS A 177 -6.35 2.59 -6.06
C LYS A 177 -7.75 2.86 -5.52
N SER A 178 -8.06 4.11 -5.15
CA SER A 178 -9.38 4.49 -4.67
C SER A 178 -10.50 4.17 -5.69
N GLN A 179 -10.26 4.41 -6.98
CA GLN A 179 -11.23 4.07 -8.04
C GLN A 179 -11.43 2.56 -8.18
N ILE A 180 -10.35 1.79 -8.31
CA ILE A 180 -10.39 0.33 -8.52
C ILE A 180 -11.22 -0.38 -7.44
N TYR A 181 -11.07 0.02 -6.18
CA TYR A 181 -11.75 -0.62 -5.06
C TYR A 181 -13.14 -0.04 -4.76
N THR A 182 -13.69 0.79 -5.65
CA THR A 182 -15.09 1.26 -5.53
C THR A 182 -16.05 0.60 -6.49
N SER A 183 -15.55 -0.08 -7.53
CA SER A 183 -16.36 -0.74 -8.58
C SER A 183 -16.36 -2.28 -8.49
N GLY A 184 -15.85 -2.89 -7.42
CA GLY A 184 -15.73 -4.34 -7.28
C GLY A 184 -15.62 -4.80 -5.81
N ASN A 185 -14.81 -5.84 -5.53
CA ASN A 185 -14.45 -6.23 -4.16
C ASN A 185 -13.83 -5.02 -3.47
N ASN A 186 -14.59 -4.38 -2.59
CA ASN A 186 -14.28 -3.04 -2.11
C ASN A 186 -13.20 -3.03 -1.02
N LYS A 187 -12.43 -4.10 -0.88
CA LYS A 187 -11.41 -4.26 0.16
C LYS A 187 -10.04 -4.57 -0.43
N TYR A 188 -9.00 -4.00 0.18
CA TYR A 188 -7.60 -4.31 -0.12
C TYR A 188 -6.74 -4.37 1.15
N CYS A 189 -5.53 -4.92 1.04
CA CYS A 189 -4.45 -4.65 1.99
C CYS A 189 -3.07 -5.04 1.42
N CYS A 190 -2.92 -6.30 1.02
CA CYS A 190 -1.76 -6.81 0.30
C CYS A 190 -2.23 -7.78 -0.78
N TYR A 191 -1.40 -8.04 -1.76
CA TYR A 191 -1.71 -8.90 -2.90
C TYR A 191 -2.27 -10.27 -2.49
N TYR A 192 -1.74 -10.87 -1.43
CA TYR A 192 -2.20 -12.18 -0.91
C TYR A 192 -3.62 -12.17 -0.33
N HIS A 193 -4.12 -10.98 -0.02
CA HIS A 193 -5.46 -10.74 0.48
C HIS A 193 -6.33 -9.97 -0.54
N GLU A 194 -5.78 -9.62 -1.71
CA GLU A 194 -6.55 -9.03 -2.81
C GLU A 194 -7.35 -10.14 -3.52
N GLY A 195 -8.59 -9.84 -3.92
CA GLY A 195 -9.42 -10.75 -4.73
C GLY A 195 -10.04 -11.94 -3.98
N THR A 196 -9.53 -12.32 -2.80
CA THR A 196 -10.23 -13.29 -1.93
C THR A 196 -11.39 -12.59 -1.24
N SER A 197 -12.61 -13.10 -1.43
CA SER A 197 -13.87 -12.52 -0.94
C SER A 197 -13.82 -12.26 0.57
N GLY A 198 -13.47 -11.04 0.96
CA GLY A 198 -13.53 -10.54 2.33
C GLY A 198 -12.24 -10.48 3.15
N LYS A 199 -11.08 -10.92 2.65
CA LYS A 199 -9.82 -10.89 3.44
C LYS A 199 -9.10 -9.53 3.44
N GLY A 200 -9.45 -8.64 2.54
CA GLY A 200 -8.95 -7.26 2.55
C GLY A 200 -9.30 -6.54 3.85
N ARG A 201 -8.35 -5.74 4.37
CA ARG A 201 -8.47 -5.09 5.68
C ARG A 201 -8.79 -3.60 5.61
N VAL A 202 -8.67 -3.01 4.42
CA VAL A 202 -9.08 -1.63 4.14
C VAL A 202 -10.24 -1.67 3.16
N SER A 203 -11.41 -1.22 3.57
CA SER A 203 -12.52 -1.00 2.64
C SER A 203 -12.43 0.39 1.99
N VAL A 204 -12.96 0.50 0.77
CA VAL A 204 -13.07 1.77 0.05
C VAL A 204 -14.52 2.00 -0.36
N GLU A 205 -15.00 3.21 -0.11
CA GLU A 205 -16.35 3.64 -0.44
C GLU A 205 -16.27 4.97 -1.21
N ARG A 206 -16.85 5.01 -2.41
CA ARG A 206 -17.02 6.26 -3.16
C ARG A 206 -18.25 6.97 -2.65
N LYS A 207 -18.08 8.21 -2.19
CA LYS A 207 -19.18 9.08 -1.79
C LYS A 207 -19.21 10.33 -2.65
N THR A 208 -20.38 10.91 -2.72
CA THR A 208 -20.63 12.20 -3.38
C THR A 208 -21.06 13.19 -2.32
N VAL A 209 -20.50 14.39 -2.38
CA VAL A 209 -20.93 15.54 -1.58
C VAL A 209 -21.51 16.54 -2.57
N SER A 210 -22.76 16.93 -2.39
CA SER A 210 -23.40 17.95 -3.23
C SER A 210 -24.18 18.94 -2.40
N CYS A 211 -24.35 20.11 -2.99
CA CYS A 211 -25.25 21.12 -2.50
C CYS A 211 -26.71 20.65 -2.63
N THR A 212 -27.55 20.94 -1.63
CA THR A 212 -28.91 20.36 -1.52
C THR A 212 -29.81 20.71 -2.71
N SER A 213 -29.70 21.94 -3.24
CA SER A 213 -30.52 22.42 -4.36
C SER A 213 -29.86 22.25 -5.74
N HIS A 214 -28.57 21.90 -5.80
CA HIS A 214 -27.79 21.92 -7.03
C HIS A 214 -27.00 20.61 -7.21
N ILE A 215 -27.67 19.61 -7.80
CA ILE A 215 -27.07 18.28 -8.06
C ILE A 215 -25.93 18.36 -9.09
N SER A 216 -25.93 19.39 -9.94
CA SER A 216 -24.88 19.63 -10.95
C SER A 216 -23.51 19.90 -10.32
N THR A 217 -23.46 20.51 -9.13
CA THR A 217 -22.24 20.75 -8.37
C THR A 217 -22.00 19.63 -7.35
N ARG A 218 -21.15 18.67 -7.72
CA ARG A 218 -20.80 17.54 -6.87
C ARG A 218 -19.29 17.34 -6.72
N LEU A 219 -18.86 17.04 -5.51
CA LEU A 219 -17.51 16.64 -5.17
C LEU A 219 -17.49 15.13 -4.92
N THR A 220 -16.49 14.45 -5.45
CA THR A 220 -16.27 13.03 -5.16
C THR A 220 -15.27 12.90 -4.02
N VAL A 221 -15.62 12.11 -3.01
CA VAL A 221 -14.74 11.77 -1.89
C VAL A 221 -14.62 10.26 -1.77
N TYR A 222 -13.40 9.78 -1.52
CA TYR A 222 -13.13 8.37 -1.33
C TYR A 222 -12.85 8.13 0.15
N LYS A 223 -13.68 7.30 0.78
CA LYS A 223 -13.51 6.90 2.17
C LYS A 223 -12.75 5.58 2.20
N HIS A 224 -11.52 5.61 2.71
CA HIS A 224 -10.76 4.43 3.07
C HIS A 224 -10.98 4.12 4.54
N GLU A 225 -11.34 2.90 4.88
CA GLU A 225 -11.62 2.50 6.25
C GLU A 225 -10.84 1.25 6.61
N PHE A 226 -9.89 1.42 7.53
CA PHE A 226 -9.28 0.29 8.22
C PHE A 226 -10.18 -0.09 9.41
N THR A 227 -10.73 -1.31 9.34
CA THR A 227 -11.51 -1.90 10.44
C THR A 227 -10.62 -2.86 11.22
N PHE A 228 -10.65 -2.72 12.54
CA PHE A 228 -9.95 -3.61 13.44
C PHE A 228 -10.66 -4.97 13.46
N GLY A 229 -9.95 -6.02 13.08
CA GLY A 229 -10.36 -7.42 13.14
C GLY A 229 -9.14 -8.33 12.96
N ASP A 230 -9.12 -9.47 13.63
CA ASP A 230 -8.10 -10.53 13.48
C ASP A 230 -6.66 -10.11 13.74
N SER A 231 -6.37 -9.46 14.88
CA SER A 231 -5.02 -9.03 15.29
C SER A 231 -4.35 -7.97 14.39
N SER A 232 -5.06 -7.48 13.37
CA SER A 232 -4.53 -6.56 12.35
C SER A 232 -4.17 -5.19 12.90
N ARG A 233 -3.22 -4.52 12.25
CA ARG A 233 -2.79 -3.15 12.58
C ARG A 233 -2.65 -2.29 11.33
N LEU A 234 -3.01 -1.01 11.43
CA LEU A 234 -2.63 -0.02 10.42
C LEU A 234 -1.21 0.46 10.73
N SER A 235 -0.28 0.21 9.81
CA SER A 235 1.15 0.50 9.96
C SER A 235 1.61 1.79 9.28
N GLY A 236 0.84 2.29 8.31
CA GLY A 236 1.18 3.44 7.51
C GLY A 236 0.01 3.89 6.64
N ILE A 237 0.03 5.16 6.23
CA ILE A 237 -0.83 5.70 5.19
C ILE A 237 0.08 6.28 4.12
N LYS A 238 -0.14 5.94 2.85
CA LYS A 238 0.67 6.39 1.73
C LYS A 238 -0.18 6.73 0.52
N TYR A 239 0.41 7.47 -0.41
CA TYR A 239 -0.08 7.65 -1.76
C TYR A 239 1.10 7.74 -2.73
N TYR A 240 0.83 7.86 -4.03
CA TYR A 240 1.85 8.11 -5.04
C TYR A 240 1.58 9.46 -5.71
N ASP A 241 2.61 10.27 -5.89
CA ASP A 241 2.45 11.56 -6.55
C ASP A 241 2.34 11.41 -8.08
N GLY A 242 2.18 12.54 -8.77
CA GLY A 242 2.11 12.57 -10.24
C GLY A 242 3.37 12.09 -10.97
N ARG A 243 4.48 11.87 -10.27
CA ARG A 243 5.73 11.28 -10.81
C ARG A 243 5.84 9.79 -10.47
N GLY A 244 4.82 9.22 -9.81
CA GLY A 244 4.83 7.84 -9.35
C GLY A 244 5.70 7.62 -8.11
N GLN A 245 6.14 8.68 -7.43
CA GLN A 245 6.96 8.56 -6.22
C GLN A 245 6.08 8.33 -5.00
N ARG A 246 6.46 7.35 -4.17
CA ARG A 246 5.80 7.07 -2.90
C ARG A 246 5.89 8.26 -1.93
N ARG A 247 4.74 8.69 -1.41
CA ARG A 247 4.60 9.70 -0.36
C ARG A 247 3.92 9.12 0.86
N ARG A 248 4.55 9.22 2.03
CA ARG A 248 4.04 8.71 3.31
C ARG A 248 3.39 9.85 4.08
N ILE A 249 2.12 9.68 4.45
CA ILE A 249 1.34 10.71 5.16
C ILE A 249 1.68 10.63 6.65
N LYS A 250 2.24 11.71 7.19
CA LYS A 250 2.56 11.86 8.62
C LYS A 250 1.63 12.89 9.25
N ILE A 251 0.93 12.47 10.30
CA ILE A 251 -0.07 13.29 10.98
C ILE A 251 0.22 13.33 12.47
N THR A 252 0.31 14.54 13.00
CA THR A 252 0.53 14.77 14.43
C THR A 252 -0.60 14.13 15.23
N GLY A 253 -0.24 13.33 16.23
CA GLY A 253 -1.18 12.63 17.10
C GLY A 253 -1.70 11.29 16.57
N LEU A 254 -1.45 10.94 15.30
CA LEU A 254 -1.79 9.61 14.78
C LEU A 254 -0.61 8.67 15.02
N VAL A 255 -0.66 7.93 16.13
CA VAL A 255 0.38 6.96 16.48
C VAL A 255 0.23 5.72 15.60
N LEU A 256 1.25 5.40 14.81
CA LEU A 256 1.32 4.21 13.99
C LEU A 256 2.51 3.33 14.43
N PRO A 257 2.38 1.99 14.40
CA PRO A 257 1.21 1.22 14.01
C PRO A 257 0.10 1.29 15.08
N THR A 258 -1.16 1.32 14.65
CA THR A 258 -2.33 1.31 15.54
C THR A 258 -3.23 0.10 15.32
N ARG A 259 -3.92 -0.32 16.38
CA ARG A 259 -5.03 -1.28 16.35
C ARG A 259 -6.39 -0.60 16.25
N ASP A 260 -6.45 0.72 16.36
CA ASP A 260 -7.73 1.42 16.28
C ASP A 260 -8.23 1.49 14.83
N SER A 261 -9.55 1.59 14.70
CA SER A 261 -10.14 1.88 13.39
C SER A 261 -9.76 3.29 12.95
N VAL A 262 -9.33 3.40 11.70
CA VAL A 262 -8.96 4.67 11.08
C VAL A 262 -9.73 4.81 9.78
N LYS A 263 -10.46 5.91 9.64
CA LYS A 263 -11.16 6.30 8.41
C LYS A 263 -10.47 7.52 7.83
N VAL A 264 -10.12 7.45 6.56
CA VAL A 264 -9.49 8.53 5.79
C VAL A 264 -10.42 8.89 4.64
N TYR A 265 -10.92 10.12 4.62
CA TYR A 265 -11.75 10.65 3.53
C TYR A 265 -10.85 11.52 2.68
N VAL A 266 -10.75 11.20 1.40
CA VAL A 266 -9.72 11.74 0.52
C VAL A 266 -10.39 12.47 -0.63
N PHE A 267 -10.05 13.74 -0.78
CA PHE A 267 -10.48 14.59 -1.87
C PHE A 267 -9.36 14.76 -2.89
N TYR A 268 -9.73 14.65 -4.17
CA TYR A 268 -8.83 14.80 -5.30
C TYR A 268 -9.42 15.85 -6.24
N CYS A 269 -8.57 16.73 -6.77
CA CYS A 269 -9.02 17.78 -7.70
C CYS A 269 -8.70 17.46 -9.16
N ASN A 270 -7.50 16.92 -9.42
CA ASN A 270 -7.03 16.60 -10.78
C ASN A 270 -6.88 15.08 -11.00
N GLY A 271 -7.54 14.26 -10.19
CA GLY A 271 -7.48 12.79 -10.29
C GLY A 271 -6.08 12.19 -10.07
N LYS A 272 -5.20 12.87 -9.35
CA LYS A 272 -3.81 12.41 -9.10
C LYS A 272 -3.51 12.36 -7.61
N ASN A 273 -3.28 13.53 -7.03
CA ASN A 273 -2.82 13.65 -5.65
C ASN A 273 -3.99 13.96 -4.69
N PRO A 274 -4.00 13.39 -3.48
CA PRO A 274 -4.80 13.91 -2.38
C PRO A 274 -4.52 15.40 -2.17
N VAL A 275 -5.57 16.21 -2.02
CA VAL A 275 -5.46 17.66 -1.80
C VAL A 275 -5.87 18.01 -0.37
N LEU A 276 -6.96 17.41 0.08
CA LEU A 276 -7.51 17.58 1.41
C LEU A 276 -7.94 16.21 1.92
N ILE A 277 -7.63 15.92 3.18
CA ILE A 277 -8.06 14.68 3.83
C ILE A 277 -8.76 14.98 5.15
N TYR A 278 -9.78 14.21 5.47
CA TYR A 278 -10.32 14.15 6.83
C TYR A 278 -9.98 12.81 7.43
N ILE A 279 -9.45 12.82 8.66
CA ILE A 279 -9.15 11.61 9.40
C ILE A 279 -10.07 11.50 10.59
N ARG A 280 -10.64 10.32 10.75
CA ARG A 280 -11.37 9.91 11.95
C ARG A 280 -10.65 8.71 12.56
N SER A 281 -10.13 8.92 13.75
CA SER A 281 -9.39 7.92 14.53
C SER A 281 -9.77 8.07 16.01
N ARG A 282 -9.29 7.18 16.89
CA ARG A 282 -9.39 7.42 18.33
C ARG A 282 -8.31 8.45 18.72
N GLY A 283 -8.70 9.50 19.45
CA GLY A 283 -7.79 10.52 19.97
C GLY A 283 -7.69 11.80 19.12
N ILE A 284 -6.59 12.53 19.33
CA ILE A 284 -6.41 13.93 18.89
C ILE A 284 -6.17 14.10 17.38
N ALA A 285 -5.86 13.01 16.67
CA ALA A 285 -5.63 13.01 15.24
C ALA A 285 -6.90 13.19 14.40
N THR A 286 -8.08 13.16 15.02
CA THR A 286 -9.32 13.43 14.28
C THR A 286 -9.39 14.88 13.81
N GLY A 287 -9.70 15.08 12.52
CA GLY A 287 -9.84 16.42 11.92
C GLY A 287 -9.48 16.47 10.44
N TRP A 288 -9.53 17.69 9.90
CA TRP A 288 -9.13 18.01 8.53
C TRP A 288 -7.64 18.29 8.43
N TYR A 289 -7.00 17.81 7.36
CA TYR A 289 -5.60 18.01 7.09
C TYR A 289 -5.34 18.36 5.63
N LYS A 290 -4.37 19.25 5.42
CA LYS A 290 -3.81 19.55 4.09
C LYS A 290 -2.32 19.23 4.04
N LYS A 291 -1.79 19.15 2.83
CA LYS A 291 -0.35 19.11 2.60
C LYS A 291 0.28 20.43 3.04
N ASN A 292 1.39 20.37 3.78
CA ASN A 292 2.16 21.57 4.13
C ASN A 292 2.76 22.18 2.85
N ASP A 293 2.62 23.49 2.68
CA ASP A 293 3.13 24.21 1.50
C ASP A 293 4.67 24.14 1.41
N ASN A 294 5.34 23.95 2.56
CA ASN A 294 6.78 23.78 2.70
C ASN A 294 7.23 22.31 2.68
N SER A 295 6.34 21.34 2.43
CA SER A 295 6.80 19.96 2.27
C SER A 295 7.64 19.90 0.99
N SER A 296 8.96 19.82 1.14
CA SER A 296 9.84 19.76 -0.03
C SER A 296 9.44 18.56 -0.89
N SER A 297 9.39 18.76 -2.20
CA SER A 297 9.11 17.69 -3.17
C SER A 297 10.11 16.54 -3.12
N ASN A 298 11.20 16.70 -2.35
CA ASN A 298 12.33 15.79 -2.35
C ASN A 298 12.23 14.75 -1.20
N GLY A 299 11.41 14.99 -0.18
CA GLY A 299 11.19 14.05 0.92
C GLY A 299 10.09 13.02 0.62
N LYS A 300 10.36 11.73 0.87
CA LYS A 300 9.33 10.67 0.77
C LYS A 300 8.30 10.74 1.91
N ASP A 301 8.63 11.42 3.01
CA ASP A 301 7.73 11.68 4.13
C ASP A 301 7.11 13.07 4.02
N GLU A 302 5.79 13.12 4.01
CA GLU A 302 5.04 14.37 3.93
C GLU A 302 4.31 14.62 5.25
N LYS A 303 4.61 15.76 5.86
CA LYS A 303 3.87 16.26 7.01
C LYS A 303 2.57 16.88 6.54
N TRP A 304 1.46 16.40 7.08
CA TRP A 304 0.13 16.93 6.84
C TRP A 304 -0.31 17.75 8.05
N GLU A 305 -0.79 18.96 7.79
CA GLU A 305 -1.10 19.96 8.80
C GLU A 305 -2.60 20.07 9.02
N LYS A 306 -2.97 20.17 10.30
CA LYS A 306 -4.37 20.26 10.70
C LYS A 306 -4.92 21.62 10.27
N VAL A 307 -6.09 21.62 9.65
CA VAL A 307 -6.79 22.83 9.17
C VAL A 307 -8.19 22.92 9.78
N GLN A 308 -8.28 22.66 11.09
CA GLN A 308 -9.56 22.55 11.78
C GLN A 308 -10.38 23.85 11.70
N ASP A 309 -9.71 24.99 11.72
CA ASP A 309 -10.34 26.32 11.66
C ASP A 309 -11.05 26.59 10.33
N TRP A 310 -10.74 25.81 9.28
CA TRP A 310 -11.38 26.00 7.97
C TRP A 310 -12.73 25.31 7.88
N LEU A 311 -12.91 24.22 8.62
CA LEU A 311 -14.05 23.31 8.48
C LEU A 311 -14.47 22.71 9.85
N PRO A 312 -14.74 23.53 10.89
CA PRO A 312 -14.92 23.03 12.26
C PRO A 312 -16.13 22.10 12.40
N ASN A 313 -17.20 22.34 11.63
CA ASN A 313 -18.49 21.66 11.77
C ASN A 313 -18.84 20.74 10.58
N ILE A 314 -17.86 20.45 9.72
CA ILE A 314 -18.06 19.66 8.51
C ILE A 314 -17.43 18.27 8.73
N ILE A 315 -18.26 17.25 8.90
CA ILE A 315 -17.83 15.87 9.10
C ILE A 315 -18.30 15.01 7.91
N PRO A 316 -17.38 14.30 7.21
CA PRO A 316 -17.76 13.64 5.97
C PRO A 316 -18.80 12.51 6.00
N ASN A 317 -19.19 12.03 7.17
CA ASN A 317 -20.25 11.04 7.27
C ASN A 317 -21.66 11.63 7.08
N ASN A 318 -21.80 12.94 7.17
CA ASN A 318 -23.09 13.62 7.09
C ASN A 318 -23.35 14.23 5.69
N PHE A 319 -22.56 13.88 4.68
CA PHE A 319 -22.52 14.53 3.36
C PHE A 319 -23.57 14.09 2.33
N LYS A 320 -24.70 13.48 2.70
CA LYS A 320 -25.70 13.09 1.67
C LYS A 320 -26.24 14.31 0.91
N THR A 321 -26.53 15.39 1.64
CA THR A 321 -26.90 16.71 1.13
C THR A 321 -26.42 17.71 2.17
N THR A 322 -25.66 18.73 1.77
CA THR A 322 -25.20 19.78 2.69
C THR A 322 -25.90 21.09 2.37
N ASP A 323 -26.15 21.90 3.40
CA ASP A 323 -26.55 23.28 3.19
C ASP A 323 -25.51 24.02 2.30
N HIS A 324 -25.97 25.03 1.57
CA HIS A 324 -25.15 25.82 0.64
C HIS A 324 -23.87 26.32 1.31
N GLY A 325 -23.97 26.85 2.52
CA GLY A 325 -22.85 27.42 3.27
C GLY A 325 -21.73 26.41 3.53
N LYS A 326 -22.06 25.21 4.03
CA LYS A 326 -21.08 24.15 4.30
C LYS A 326 -20.44 23.60 3.04
N PHE A 327 -21.22 23.50 1.94
CA PHE A 327 -20.66 23.09 0.66
C PHE A 327 -19.63 24.12 0.17
N ASP A 328 -19.98 25.40 0.23
CA ASP A 328 -19.13 26.50 -0.20
C ASP A 328 -17.86 26.62 0.65
N GLU A 329 -17.96 26.41 1.97
CA GLU A 329 -16.80 26.31 2.86
C GLU A 329 -15.87 25.17 2.46
N LEU A 330 -16.41 23.99 2.16
CA LEU A 330 -15.62 22.84 1.69
C LEU A 330 -14.93 23.14 0.34
N VAL A 331 -15.64 23.76 -0.60
CA VAL A 331 -15.07 24.17 -1.90
C VAL A 331 -13.96 25.20 -1.69
N LYS A 332 -14.16 26.22 -0.84
CA LYS A 332 -13.14 27.22 -0.49
C LYS A 332 -11.92 26.57 0.16
N ALA A 333 -12.12 25.61 1.06
CA ALA A 333 -11.03 24.87 1.68
C ALA A 333 -10.22 24.05 0.65
N LEU A 334 -10.90 23.41 -0.32
CA LEU A 334 -10.25 22.67 -1.41
C LEU A 334 -9.49 23.59 -2.38
N GLN A 335 -10.03 24.79 -2.66
CA GLN A 335 -9.35 25.82 -3.44
C GLN A 335 -8.09 26.31 -2.70
N LYS A 336 -8.20 26.59 -1.39
CA LYS A 336 -7.10 27.03 -0.53
C LYS A 336 -6.02 25.96 -0.33
N ALA A 337 -6.40 24.69 -0.29
CA ALA A 337 -5.47 23.56 -0.26
C ALA A 337 -4.74 23.31 -1.60
N GLY A 338 -4.97 24.17 -2.61
CA GLY A 338 -4.14 24.25 -3.82
C GLY A 338 -4.58 23.35 -4.98
N GLY A 339 -5.73 22.67 -4.88
CA GLY A 339 -6.11 21.66 -5.87
C GLY A 339 -7.24 22.04 -6.84
N CYS A 340 -8.32 22.65 -6.36
CA CYS A 340 -9.62 22.64 -7.04
C CYS A 340 -10.02 24.03 -7.59
N LYS A 341 -9.22 24.65 -8.45
CA LYS A 341 -9.52 26.00 -9.01
C LYS A 341 -10.83 26.06 -9.82
N LYS A 342 -11.30 24.93 -10.35
CA LYS A 342 -12.50 24.84 -11.22
C LYS A 342 -13.75 24.34 -10.50
N SER A 343 -13.67 24.04 -9.21
CA SER A 343 -14.87 23.65 -8.45
C SER A 343 -15.73 24.89 -8.24
N GLY A 344 -16.90 24.92 -8.89
CA GLY A 344 -17.88 25.99 -8.73
C GLY A 344 -18.43 26.04 -7.32
N ILE A 345 -18.62 27.25 -6.83
CA ILE A 345 -19.43 27.56 -5.64
C ILE A 345 -20.87 27.11 -5.95
N CYS A 346 -21.64 26.71 -4.92
CA CYS A 346 -23.03 26.40 -5.14
C CYS A 346 -23.76 27.64 -5.71
N PRO A 347 -24.51 27.52 -6.83
CA PRO A 347 -25.31 28.63 -7.31
C PRO A 347 -26.29 29.09 -6.23
N PRO A 348 -26.65 30.39 -6.16
CA PRO A 348 -27.75 30.81 -5.30
C PRO A 348 -29.03 30.09 -5.72
N ASP A 349 -29.90 29.75 -4.75
CA ASP A 349 -31.21 29.21 -5.06
C ASP A 349 -31.93 30.14 -6.04
N PRO A 350 -32.66 29.60 -7.04
CA PRO A 350 -33.50 30.43 -7.88
C PRO A 350 -34.41 31.27 -6.97
N PRO A 351 -34.64 32.55 -7.30
CA PRO A 351 -35.59 33.37 -6.55
C PRO A 351 -36.88 32.57 -6.36
N PRO A 352 -37.52 32.60 -5.18
CA PRO A 352 -38.78 31.89 -4.97
C PRO A 352 -39.68 32.23 -6.14
N GLN A 353 -39.98 31.25 -7.01
CA GLN A 353 -40.94 31.48 -8.08
C GLN A 353 -42.19 31.94 -7.36
N GLN A 354 -42.54 33.22 -7.53
CA GLN A 354 -43.82 33.73 -7.08
C GLN A 354 -44.82 32.76 -7.68
N ARG A 355 -45.45 32.00 -6.79
CA ARG A 355 -46.43 31.00 -7.13
C ARG A 355 -47.51 31.78 -7.87
N GLN A 356 -47.43 31.81 -9.20
CA GLN A 356 -48.51 32.31 -10.03
C GLN A 356 -49.69 31.48 -9.57
N GLN A 357 -50.66 32.15 -8.93
CA GLN A 357 -51.93 31.55 -8.59
C GLN A 357 -52.46 30.98 -9.89
N GLU A 358 -52.29 29.68 -10.06
CA GLU A 358 -52.85 28.91 -11.13
C GLU A 358 -54.36 28.99 -10.90
N ALA A 359 -54.99 29.86 -11.69
CA ALA A 359 -56.44 30.01 -11.70
C ALA A 359 -57.02 28.64 -12.07
N SER A 360 -57.75 28.07 -11.12
CA SER A 360 -58.50 26.84 -11.23
C SER A 360 -59.29 26.80 -12.54
N PRO A 361 -59.03 25.85 -13.46
CA PRO A 361 -59.96 25.59 -14.55
C PRO A 361 -61.17 24.84 -13.99
N ALA A 362 -62.34 25.31 -14.38
CA ALA A 362 -63.61 24.73 -14.01
C ALA A 362 -63.78 23.30 -14.55
N GLU A 363 -64.48 22.55 -13.71
CA GLU A 363 -65.08 21.23 -13.85
C GLU A 363 -65.76 20.98 -15.20
N GLY A 364 -65.48 19.83 -15.80
CA GLY A 364 -66.13 19.36 -17.03
C GLY A 364 -65.91 17.86 -17.24
N SER A 365 -66.81 17.05 -16.68
CA SER A 365 -66.97 15.63 -17.00
C SER A 365 -67.63 15.48 -18.39
N PRO A 366 -67.37 14.41 -19.16
CA PRO A 366 -68.20 13.22 -19.00
C PRO A 366 -67.50 11.86 -19.21
N THR A 367 -68.18 10.85 -18.66
CA THR A 367 -68.11 9.40 -18.81
C THR A 367 -68.14 8.84 -20.24
N SER A 368 -67.40 7.74 -20.46
CA SER A 368 -67.96 6.51 -21.06
C SER A 368 -67.06 5.27 -20.86
N ASP A 369 -67.73 4.13 -20.69
CA ASP A 369 -67.24 2.77 -20.47
C ASP A 369 -66.52 2.15 -21.69
N ALA A 370 -65.66 1.14 -21.44
CA ALA A 370 -65.85 -0.26 -21.89
C ALA A 370 -64.54 -1.08 -21.99
N LEU A 371 -64.53 -2.20 -21.26
CA LEU A 371 -64.22 -3.60 -21.63
C LEU A 371 -63.00 -4.03 -22.48
N ALA A 372 -62.55 -5.24 -22.10
CA ALA A 372 -61.80 -6.30 -22.80
C ALA A 372 -60.28 -6.34 -22.48
N ASP A 373 -59.76 -7.33 -21.76
CA ASP A 373 -59.68 -8.80 -21.98
C ASP A 373 -58.26 -9.19 -22.43
N GLY A 374 -57.77 -10.32 -21.90
CA GLY A 374 -56.72 -11.14 -22.50
C GLY A 374 -55.27 -10.87 -22.09
N GLY A 375 -54.63 -11.92 -21.56
CA GLY A 375 -53.20 -12.14 -21.85
C GLY A 375 -52.32 -12.60 -20.70
N ALA A 376 -52.46 -13.87 -20.31
CA ALA A 376 -51.38 -14.59 -19.66
C ALA A 376 -50.15 -14.66 -20.60
N SER A 377 -48.94 -14.42 -20.08
CA SER A 377 -47.70 -14.79 -20.76
C SER A 377 -46.62 -15.13 -19.75
N ILE A 378 -46.30 -16.42 -19.77
CA ILE A 378 -45.22 -17.12 -19.11
C ILE A 378 -43.96 -16.77 -19.90
N PHE A 379 -42.90 -16.27 -19.26
CA PHE A 379 -41.56 -16.29 -19.87
C PHE A 379 -40.61 -17.16 -19.05
N ALA A 380 -40.33 -18.29 -19.69
CA ALA A 380 -39.35 -19.28 -19.33
C ALA A 380 -37.91 -18.74 -19.45
N GLY A 381 -37.01 -19.46 -18.81
CA GLY A 381 -35.61 -19.12 -18.66
C GLY A 381 -34.82 -19.05 -19.97
N LEU A 382 -33.70 -18.36 -19.85
CA LEU A 382 -32.58 -18.47 -20.78
C LEU A 382 -31.36 -18.91 -19.98
N GLY A 383 -31.06 -20.20 -20.11
CA GLY A 383 -29.75 -20.74 -19.83
C GLY A 383 -28.73 -20.12 -20.79
N ILE A 384 -27.56 -19.79 -20.25
CA ILE A 384 -26.40 -19.40 -21.05
C ILE A 384 -25.33 -20.46 -20.86
N TRP A 385 -25.28 -21.34 -21.87
CA TRP A 385 -24.09 -21.87 -22.53
C TRP A 385 -22.87 -22.23 -21.67
N SER A 386 -22.77 -23.52 -21.40
CA SER A 386 -21.52 -24.26 -21.35
C SER A 386 -20.79 -24.19 -22.70
N ILE A 387 -19.47 -24.43 -22.65
CA ILE A 387 -18.51 -24.67 -23.74
C ILE A 387 -17.76 -23.42 -24.21
N SER A 388 -16.50 -23.30 -23.77
CA SER A 388 -15.36 -23.20 -24.69
C SER A 388 -14.08 -23.64 -23.98
N GLY A 389 -13.45 -24.65 -24.56
CA GLY A 389 -12.32 -25.39 -24.03
C GLY A 389 -11.07 -24.55 -23.81
N ILE A 390 -10.34 -24.92 -22.76
CA ILE A 390 -8.97 -24.51 -22.53
C ILE A 390 -8.13 -25.29 -23.55
N SER A 391 -7.81 -24.66 -24.67
CA SER A 391 -6.75 -25.15 -25.55
C SER A 391 -5.46 -25.17 -24.74
N SER A 392 -4.95 -26.39 -24.53
CA SER A 392 -3.65 -26.63 -23.91
C SER A 392 -2.57 -26.21 -24.91
N GLY A 393 -2.25 -24.93 -24.93
CA GLY A 393 -1.04 -24.42 -25.56
C GLY A 393 0.15 -24.69 -24.64
N THR A 394 0.83 -25.81 -24.83
CA THR A 394 2.16 -26.06 -24.28
C THR A 394 3.16 -25.08 -24.90
N LEU A 395 3.23 -23.87 -24.35
CA LEU A 395 4.35 -22.97 -24.56
C LEU A 395 5.47 -23.38 -23.61
N ALA A 396 6.26 -24.35 -24.08
CA ALA A 396 7.56 -24.67 -23.53
C ALA A 396 8.51 -23.50 -23.78
N GLY A 397 8.43 -22.49 -22.93
CA GLY A 397 9.40 -21.41 -22.82
C GLY A 397 9.64 -21.17 -21.34
N ALA A 398 10.88 -21.18 -20.90
CA ALA A 398 11.29 -21.09 -19.50
C ALA A 398 10.77 -19.83 -18.78
N GLY A 399 9.51 -19.86 -18.34
CA GLY A 399 8.88 -18.88 -17.45
C GLY A 399 9.33 -19.14 -16.01
N GLY A 400 10.62 -18.92 -15.75
CA GLY A 400 11.20 -19.05 -14.42
C GLY A 400 10.58 -18.06 -13.43
N LEU A 401 10.69 -18.37 -12.14
CA LEU A 401 10.24 -17.64 -10.94
C LEU A 401 10.56 -16.12 -10.90
N THR A 402 11.31 -15.59 -11.86
CA THR A 402 11.82 -14.22 -11.93
C THR A 402 10.75 -13.20 -12.32
N GLY A 403 9.73 -13.58 -13.12
CA GLY A 403 8.64 -12.65 -13.51
C GLY A 403 7.73 -12.19 -12.36
N PHE A 404 7.80 -12.86 -11.20
CA PHE A 404 6.85 -12.68 -10.11
C PHE A 404 6.99 -11.34 -9.36
N GLY A 405 8.21 -10.90 -9.06
CA GLY A 405 8.40 -9.62 -8.38
C GLY A 405 8.08 -8.42 -9.27
N TRP A 406 8.40 -8.51 -10.58
CA TRP A 406 7.99 -7.51 -11.57
C TRP A 406 6.47 -7.40 -11.68
N TRP A 407 5.80 -8.56 -11.72
CA TRP A 407 4.34 -8.62 -11.73
C TRP A 407 3.70 -8.05 -10.45
N MET A 408 4.26 -8.34 -9.27
CA MET A 408 3.83 -7.74 -7.99
C MET A 408 3.96 -6.21 -7.99
N PHE A 409 5.09 -5.70 -8.49
CA PHE A 409 5.35 -4.26 -8.55
C PHE A 409 4.34 -3.54 -9.44
N LYS A 410 4.14 -4.02 -10.67
CA LYS A 410 3.18 -3.44 -11.63
C LYS A 410 1.75 -3.40 -11.06
N ARG A 411 1.32 -4.45 -10.36
CA ARG A 411 0.00 -4.50 -9.73
C ARG A 411 -0.12 -3.55 -8.53
N SER A 412 0.95 -3.35 -7.76
CA SER A 412 0.95 -2.43 -6.61
C SER A 412 0.75 -0.97 -7.00
N ARG A 413 1.20 -0.56 -8.20
CA ARG A 413 1.00 0.78 -8.76
C ARG A 413 -0.39 1.00 -9.36
N GLY A 414 -1.25 -0.02 -9.36
CA GLY A 414 -2.60 0.07 -9.92
C GLY A 414 -2.61 0.26 -11.43
N ASP A 415 -1.56 -0.22 -12.12
CA ASP A 415 -1.40 -0.06 -13.56
C ASP A 415 -2.38 -1.00 -14.30
N PRO A 416 -3.42 -0.48 -14.98
CA PRO A 416 -4.54 -1.29 -15.48
C PRO A 416 -4.27 -1.99 -16.82
N TRP A 417 -3.10 -1.80 -17.44
CA TRP A 417 -2.80 -2.22 -18.83
C TRP A 417 -2.50 -3.72 -19.04
N ILE A 418 -2.85 -4.60 -18.11
CA ILE A 418 -2.85 -6.04 -18.38
C ILE A 418 -4.31 -6.51 -18.42
N ARG A 419 -4.95 -6.30 -19.58
CA ARG A 419 -6.06 -7.15 -20.03
C ARG A 419 -5.50 -8.02 -21.15
N GLN A 420 -5.54 -9.33 -20.93
CA GLN A 420 -5.15 -10.35 -21.90
C GLN A 420 -6.02 -10.20 -23.16
N ILE A 421 -5.36 -10.31 -24.31
CA ILE A 421 -5.95 -10.49 -25.64
C ILE A 421 -6.35 -11.96 -25.77
#